data_AF-A0A9D2BH21-F1
#
_entry.id   AF-A0A9D2BH21-F1
#
_cell.length_a   1.000
_cell.length_b   1.000
_cell.length_c   1.000
_cell.angle_alpha   90.00
_cell.angle_beta   90.00
_cell.angle_gamma   90.00
#
_symmetry.space_group_name_H-M   'P 1'
#
loop_
_entity.id
_entity.type
_entity.pdbx_description
1 polymer ?
#
loop_
_entity_poly.entity_id
_entity_poly.type
_entity_poly.pdbx_seq_one_letter_code
_entity_poly.pdbx_strand_id
1 'polypeptide(L)'
;MKTKNRDQYKRILRALAVLVILFLESMVFSAVWQRYYAAHLWIEPFWFWGDIFIVFVYAAYELLFMYIYGALKIGYLKGSNVIYSQALSGMCANVVMYLQILLLWRHLPDPRPLIVMTVIDILIAAVCSFLFDRLFTHLFPPKQLLLIYDEYPVETLCGKMNSRRDKFRIVKRISVSEGEETVQKAIEEWGQEGVVLGDLHSETRNRLLKFCYARSIRVYLTPKVSDIILKSSETLDMFDTPLFLAKNYGLTVEQRLAKRILDLAVSCVLLIIASPFMLITAAAIHFYDRGPVFFKQKRLTKDGKEFEIYKFRSMIVDAEKDGVARLATTGDSRITPVGKVIRATRIDELPQLLNIL
;
A
#
# COMPACT_ATOMS: atom_id res chain seq x y z
N MET A 1 10.27 -24.53 20.59
CA MET A 1 11.27 -23.88 19.71
C MET A 1 11.34 -22.39 20.07
N LYS A 2 12.46 -21.87 20.58
CA LYS A 2 12.59 -20.47 21.04
C LYS A 2 12.15 -19.49 19.93
N THR A 3 11.35 -18.47 20.29
CA THR A 3 10.74 -17.48 19.37
C THR A 3 11.73 -16.82 18.41
N LYS A 4 12.99 -16.65 18.83
CA LYS A 4 14.09 -16.08 18.02
C LYS A 4 14.44 -16.94 16.78
N ASN A 5 14.41 -18.27 16.91
CA ASN A 5 14.72 -19.16 15.79
C ASN A 5 13.61 -19.11 14.73
N ARG A 6 12.33 -19.02 15.14
CA ARG A 6 11.18 -18.96 14.22
C ARG A 6 11.27 -17.78 13.23
N ASP A 7 11.76 -16.62 13.65
CA ASP A 7 11.85 -15.46 12.75
C ASP A 7 12.97 -15.62 11.70
N GLN A 8 14.05 -16.34 12.01
CA GLN A 8 15.10 -16.67 11.03
C GLN A 8 14.57 -17.64 9.96
N TYR A 9 13.88 -18.71 10.36
CA TYR A 9 13.24 -19.64 9.41
C TYR A 9 12.19 -18.94 8.54
N LYS A 10 11.42 -18.00 9.10
CA LYS A 10 10.50 -17.16 8.31
C LYS A 10 11.24 -16.34 7.25
N ARG A 11 12.42 -15.83 7.55
CA ARG A 11 13.22 -15.05 6.58
C ARG A 11 13.73 -15.96 5.45
N ILE A 12 14.22 -17.15 5.79
CA ILE A 12 14.70 -18.13 4.80
C ILE A 12 13.56 -18.57 3.88
N LEU A 13 12.40 -18.92 4.43
CA LEU A 13 11.25 -19.34 3.62
C LEU A 13 10.76 -18.22 2.68
N ARG A 14 10.87 -16.95 3.09
CA ARG A 14 10.53 -15.80 2.23
C ARG A 14 11.53 -15.64 1.10
N ALA A 15 12.82 -15.75 1.41
CA ALA A 15 13.86 -15.68 0.38
C ALA A 15 13.68 -16.82 -0.64
N LEU A 16 13.36 -18.02 -0.17
CA LEU A 16 13.05 -19.16 -1.04
C LEU A 16 11.81 -18.90 -1.91
N ALA A 17 10.73 -18.33 -1.34
CA ALA A 17 9.53 -17.98 -2.11
C ALA A 17 9.83 -16.97 -3.23
N VAL A 18 10.60 -15.93 -2.94
CA VAL A 18 11.04 -14.95 -3.95
C VAL A 18 11.89 -15.61 -5.03
N LEU A 19 12.86 -16.44 -4.64
CA LEU A 19 13.74 -17.12 -5.59
C LEU A 19 12.96 -18.05 -6.52
N VAL A 20 11.95 -18.77 -6.02
CA VAL A 20 11.09 -19.63 -6.84
C VAL A 20 10.28 -18.82 -7.83
N ILE A 21 9.68 -17.71 -7.41
CA ILE A 21 8.90 -16.83 -8.30
C ILE A 21 9.81 -16.24 -9.38
N LEU A 22 10.94 -15.64 -8.97
CA LEU A 22 11.92 -15.05 -9.87
C LEU A 22 12.42 -16.06 -10.89
N PHE A 23 12.70 -17.30 -10.45
CA PHE A 23 13.13 -18.38 -11.34
C PHE A 23 12.06 -18.74 -12.37
N LEU A 24 10.82 -18.93 -11.94
CA LEU A 24 9.71 -19.29 -12.84
C LEU A 24 9.44 -18.19 -13.87
N GLU A 25 9.37 -16.93 -13.45
CA GLU A 25 9.17 -15.78 -14.35
C GLU A 25 10.34 -15.64 -15.34
N SER A 26 11.58 -15.82 -14.86
CA SER A 26 12.76 -15.81 -15.72
C SER A 26 12.75 -16.95 -16.75
N MET A 27 12.22 -18.12 -16.40
CA MET A 27 12.04 -19.23 -17.35
C MET A 27 10.99 -18.90 -18.41
N VAL A 28 9.88 -18.27 -18.04
CA VAL A 28 8.85 -17.81 -19.00
C VAL A 28 9.46 -16.78 -19.95
N PHE A 29 10.19 -15.80 -19.41
CA PHE A 29 10.90 -14.81 -20.22
C PHE A 29 11.88 -15.47 -21.20
N SER A 30 12.68 -16.43 -20.72
CA SER A 30 13.64 -17.15 -21.55
C SER A 30 12.96 -17.86 -22.73
N ALA A 31 11.80 -18.50 -22.49
CA ALA A 31 11.02 -19.15 -23.54
C ALA A 31 10.46 -18.13 -24.56
N VAL A 32 9.96 -16.98 -24.10
CA VAL A 32 9.45 -15.90 -24.96
C VAL A 32 10.58 -15.27 -25.79
N TRP A 33 11.72 -15.01 -25.16
CA TRP A 33 12.93 -14.50 -25.79
C TRP A 33 13.38 -15.40 -26.94
N GLN A 34 13.58 -16.69 -26.67
CA GLN A 34 14.04 -17.65 -27.67
C GLN A 34 13.05 -17.83 -28.83
N ARG A 35 11.75 -17.83 -28.54
CA ARG A 35 10.72 -18.11 -29.55
C ARG A 35 10.40 -16.92 -30.46
N TYR A 36 10.46 -15.70 -29.94
CA TYR A 36 9.95 -14.52 -30.67
C TYR A 36 11.04 -13.50 -31.01
N TYR A 37 12.02 -13.28 -30.13
CA TYR A 37 12.93 -12.14 -30.25
C TYR A 37 14.35 -12.54 -30.69
N ALA A 38 14.91 -13.63 -30.14
CA ALA A 38 16.31 -14.02 -30.35
C ALA A 38 16.68 -14.24 -31.82
N ALA A 39 15.80 -14.90 -32.59
CA ALA A 39 16.06 -15.25 -34.00
C ALA A 39 16.05 -14.06 -34.97
N HIS A 40 15.53 -12.90 -34.55
CA HIS A 40 15.29 -11.77 -35.43
C HIS A 40 16.25 -10.60 -35.16
N LEU A 41 17.30 -10.81 -34.36
CA LEU A 41 18.26 -9.77 -34.00
C LEU A 41 19.00 -9.21 -35.22
N TRP A 42 19.37 -7.92 -35.16
CA TRP A 42 19.88 -7.18 -36.33
C TRP A 42 21.28 -7.62 -36.80
N ILE A 43 22.20 -7.95 -35.88
CA ILE A 43 23.61 -8.17 -36.22
C ILE A 43 23.96 -9.66 -36.35
N GLU A 44 23.41 -10.52 -35.49
CA GLU A 44 23.31 -11.99 -35.56
C GLU A 44 22.63 -12.43 -34.23
N PRO A 45 21.99 -13.62 -34.15
CA PRO A 45 21.52 -14.14 -32.87
C PRO A 45 22.68 -14.29 -31.88
N PHE A 46 22.41 -14.05 -30.59
CA PHE A 46 23.45 -14.22 -29.57
C PHE A 46 23.92 -15.67 -29.48
N TRP A 47 25.18 -15.86 -29.08
CA TRP A 47 25.66 -17.16 -28.63
C TRP A 47 25.01 -17.52 -27.29
N PHE A 48 25.03 -18.80 -26.89
CA PHE A 48 24.36 -19.31 -25.69
C PHE A 48 24.53 -18.46 -24.43
N TRP A 49 25.74 -17.93 -24.20
CA TRP A 49 26.03 -17.05 -23.06
C TRP A 49 25.37 -15.68 -23.12
N GLY A 50 25.14 -15.14 -24.32
CA GLY A 50 24.42 -13.89 -24.52
C GLY A 50 22.93 -14.04 -24.20
N ASP A 51 22.30 -15.15 -24.60
CA ASP A 51 20.90 -15.43 -24.22
C ASP A 51 20.74 -15.60 -22.71
N ILE A 52 21.68 -16.30 -22.05
CA ILE A 52 21.71 -16.38 -20.58
C ILE A 52 21.87 -15.01 -19.96
N PHE A 53 22.74 -14.16 -20.52
CA PHE A 53 22.95 -12.82 -20.00
C PHE A 53 21.68 -11.96 -20.11
N ILE A 54 20.93 -12.04 -21.22
CA ILE A 54 19.65 -11.33 -21.37
C ILE A 54 18.62 -11.80 -20.33
N VAL A 55 18.53 -13.10 -20.07
CA VAL A 55 17.66 -13.64 -19.00
C VAL A 55 18.12 -13.18 -17.62
N PHE A 56 19.44 -13.13 -17.37
CA PHE A 56 20.00 -12.61 -16.13
C PHE A 56 19.69 -11.12 -15.93
N VAL A 57 19.81 -10.31 -16.98
CA VAL A 57 19.46 -8.89 -16.95
C VAL A 57 17.98 -8.71 -16.62
N TYR A 58 17.10 -9.51 -17.23
CA TYR A 58 15.68 -9.53 -16.89
C TYR A 58 15.45 -9.88 -15.41
N ALA A 59 16.05 -10.97 -14.92
CA ALA A 59 15.95 -11.37 -13.52
C ALA A 59 16.47 -10.28 -12.55
N ALA A 60 17.52 -9.56 -12.93
CA ALA A 60 18.05 -8.45 -12.15
C ALA A 60 17.08 -7.27 -12.08
N TYR A 61 16.45 -6.90 -13.20
CA TYR A 61 15.41 -5.87 -13.20
C TYR A 61 14.18 -6.29 -12.39
N GLU A 62 13.74 -7.53 -12.56
CA GLU A 62 12.61 -8.07 -11.80
C GLU A 62 12.90 -8.00 -10.30
N LEU A 63 14.07 -8.49 -9.86
CA LEU A 63 14.48 -8.42 -8.45
C LEU A 63 14.57 -6.97 -7.93
N LEU A 64 15.09 -6.05 -8.74
CA LEU A 64 15.17 -4.63 -8.41
C LEU A 64 13.76 -4.04 -8.19
N PHE A 65 12.84 -4.28 -9.12
CA PHE A 65 11.46 -3.77 -9.00
C PHE A 65 10.70 -4.47 -7.88
N MET A 66 10.93 -5.76 -7.63
CA MET A 66 10.38 -6.46 -6.48
C MET A 66 10.84 -5.85 -5.15
N TYR A 67 12.10 -5.41 -5.07
CA TYR A 67 12.63 -4.68 -3.92
C TYR A 67 11.95 -3.32 -3.75
N ILE A 68 11.86 -2.53 -4.83
CA ILE A 68 11.27 -1.17 -4.82
C ILE A 68 9.79 -1.22 -4.40
N TYR A 69 8.99 -2.08 -5.01
CA TYR A 69 7.54 -2.18 -4.75
C TYR A 69 7.19 -3.05 -3.53
N GLY A 70 8.20 -3.61 -2.86
CA GLY A 70 8.02 -4.41 -1.65
C GLY A 70 7.39 -5.79 -1.89
N ALA A 71 7.46 -6.32 -3.10
CA ALA A 71 6.99 -7.66 -3.47
C ALA A 71 7.71 -8.78 -2.70
N LEU A 72 8.92 -8.50 -2.19
CA LEU A 72 9.70 -9.41 -1.33
C LEU A 72 9.05 -9.70 0.03
N LYS A 73 8.01 -8.97 0.42
CA LYS A 73 7.36 -9.03 1.74
C LYS A 73 6.26 -10.09 1.81
N ILE A 74 6.46 -11.23 1.15
CA ILE A 74 5.57 -12.40 1.17
C ILE A 74 5.36 -12.85 2.62
N GLY A 75 4.10 -13.08 3.01
CA GLY A 75 3.74 -13.41 4.40
C GLY A 75 3.85 -12.24 5.40
N TYR A 76 4.23 -11.02 4.99
CA TYR A 76 4.10 -9.79 5.82
C TYR A 76 2.92 -8.92 5.39
N LEU A 77 2.71 -8.77 4.08
CA LEU A 77 1.54 -8.08 3.53
C LEU A 77 0.32 -9.00 3.50
N LYS A 78 -0.85 -8.47 3.11
CA LYS A 78 -2.02 -9.28 2.77
C LYS A 78 -1.77 -9.93 1.41
N GLY A 79 -2.23 -11.16 1.17
CA GLY A 79 -1.98 -11.87 -0.09
C GLY A 79 -2.30 -11.04 -1.33
N SER A 80 -3.43 -10.32 -1.32
CA SER A 80 -3.81 -9.39 -2.40
C SER A 80 -2.78 -8.31 -2.70
N ASN A 81 -2.13 -7.76 -1.66
CA ASN A 81 -1.15 -6.69 -1.81
C ASN A 81 0.18 -7.24 -2.35
N VAL A 82 0.52 -8.48 -2.00
CA VAL A 82 1.72 -9.15 -2.54
C VAL A 82 1.55 -9.36 -4.04
N ILE A 83 0.39 -9.87 -4.47
CA ILE A 83 0.07 -10.09 -5.88
C ILE A 83 0.11 -8.76 -6.65
N TYR A 84 -0.49 -7.70 -6.10
CA TYR A 84 -0.44 -6.37 -6.71
C TYR A 84 1.00 -5.85 -6.88
N SER A 85 1.82 -5.95 -5.82
CA SER A 85 3.23 -5.53 -5.89
C SER A 85 4.02 -6.34 -6.91
N GLN A 86 3.81 -7.66 -6.99
CA GLN A 86 4.47 -8.53 -7.97
C GLN A 86 4.05 -8.20 -9.40
N ALA A 87 2.74 -8.04 -9.64
CA ALA A 87 2.22 -7.65 -10.95
C ALA A 87 2.82 -6.32 -11.44
N LEU A 88 2.93 -5.33 -10.53
CA LEU A 88 3.52 -4.04 -10.85
C LEU A 88 5.04 -4.16 -11.13
N SER A 89 5.75 -4.98 -10.35
CA SER A 89 7.17 -5.28 -10.59
C SER A 89 7.42 -5.89 -11.97
N GLY A 90 6.69 -6.96 -12.30
CA GLY A 90 6.75 -7.64 -13.60
C GLY A 90 6.43 -6.71 -14.76
N MET A 91 5.40 -5.87 -14.63
CA MET A 91 5.05 -4.89 -15.65
C MET A 91 6.19 -3.88 -15.88
N CYS A 92 6.81 -3.37 -14.81
CA CYS A 92 7.93 -2.44 -14.92
C CYS A 92 9.17 -3.10 -15.54
N ALA A 93 9.50 -4.33 -15.14
CA ALA A 93 10.60 -5.09 -15.73
C ALA A 93 10.35 -5.34 -17.23
N ASN A 94 9.15 -5.74 -17.61
CA ASN A 94 8.78 -5.99 -19.01
C ASN A 94 8.84 -4.72 -19.86
N VAL A 95 8.48 -3.55 -19.32
CA VAL A 95 8.64 -2.26 -20.01
C VAL A 95 10.12 -1.94 -20.25
N VAL A 96 10.97 -2.10 -19.23
CA VAL A 96 12.41 -1.85 -19.37
C VAL A 96 13.03 -2.83 -20.38
N MET A 97 12.68 -4.11 -20.31
CA MET A 97 13.14 -5.10 -21.28
C MET A 97 12.66 -4.78 -22.69
N TYR A 98 11.40 -4.39 -22.88
CA TYR A 98 10.92 -4.01 -24.21
C TYR A 98 11.74 -2.87 -24.82
N LEU A 99 12.09 -1.85 -24.02
CA LEU A 99 12.98 -0.78 -24.48
C LEU A 99 14.37 -1.30 -24.86
N GLN A 100 14.91 -2.25 -24.12
CA GLN A 100 16.19 -2.89 -24.48
C GLN A 100 16.07 -3.72 -25.77
N ILE A 101 15.00 -4.49 -25.93
CA ILE A 101 14.73 -5.27 -27.14
C ILE A 101 14.57 -4.33 -28.34
N LEU A 102 13.86 -3.21 -28.19
CA LEU A 102 13.73 -2.18 -29.22
C LEU A 102 15.09 -1.64 -29.68
N LEU A 103 16.01 -1.40 -28.76
CA LEU A 103 17.37 -0.96 -29.08
C LEU A 103 18.17 -2.03 -29.83
N LEU A 104 17.98 -3.31 -29.49
CA LEU A 104 18.64 -4.44 -30.15
C LEU A 104 18.05 -4.76 -31.54
N TRP A 105 16.74 -4.59 -31.71
CA TRP A 105 16.04 -4.80 -32.99
C TRP A 105 16.16 -3.63 -33.95
N ARG A 106 16.31 -2.40 -33.42
CA ARG A 106 16.38 -1.15 -34.21
C ARG A 106 15.12 -0.85 -35.04
N HIS A 107 14.05 -1.61 -34.84
CA HIS A 107 12.69 -1.40 -35.34
C HIS A 107 11.69 -1.76 -34.24
N LEU A 108 10.46 -1.27 -34.33
CA LEU A 108 9.42 -1.48 -33.31
C LEU A 108 9.03 -2.96 -33.23
N PRO A 109 9.34 -3.67 -32.13
CA PRO A 109 8.96 -5.05 -31.97
C PRO A 109 7.47 -5.23 -31.74
N ASP A 110 6.90 -6.36 -32.15
CA ASP A 110 5.53 -6.69 -31.75
C ASP A 110 5.48 -6.83 -30.21
N PRO A 111 4.69 -6.01 -29.49
CA PRO A 111 4.63 -6.07 -28.03
C PRO A 111 3.75 -7.22 -27.52
N ARG A 112 2.96 -7.88 -28.39
CA ARG A 112 1.99 -8.92 -27.97
C ARG A 112 2.63 -10.06 -27.16
N PRO A 113 3.80 -10.62 -27.51
CA PRO A 113 4.41 -11.68 -26.73
C PRO A 113 4.72 -11.26 -25.28
N LEU A 114 5.21 -10.03 -25.07
CA LEU A 114 5.47 -9.50 -23.72
C LEU A 114 4.19 -9.20 -22.93
N ILE A 115 3.12 -8.76 -23.60
CA ILE A 115 1.82 -8.55 -22.94
C ILE A 115 1.25 -9.89 -22.46
N VAL A 116 1.28 -10.92 -23.31
CA VAL A 116 0.83 -12.27 -22.95
C VAL A 116 1.68 -12.85 -21.83
N MET A 117 3.00 -12.67 -21.90
CA MET A 117 3.93 -13.03 -20.83
C MET A 117 3.56 -12.36 -19.51
N THR A 118 3.32 -11.05 -19.50
CA THR A 118 2.94 -10.31 -18.28
C THR A 118 1.69 -10.91 -17.63
N VAL A 119 0.70 -11.35 -18.42
CA VAL A 119 -0.50 -12.03 -17.89
C VAL A 119 -0.14 -13.38 -17.28
N ILE A 120 0.75 -14.15 -17.91
CA ILE A 120 1.24 -15.44 -17.40
C ILE A 120 2.02 -15.23 -16.09
N ASP A 121 2.91 -14.24 -16.03
CA ASP A 121 3.70 -13.92 -14.84
C ASP A 121 2.79 -13.54 -13.67
N ILE A 122 1.77 -12.72 -13.90
CA ILE A 122 0.77 -12.38 -12.88
C ILE A 122 0.06 -13.63 -12.35
N LEU A 123 -0.27 -14.59 -13.22
CA LEU A 123 -0.89 -15.85 -12.81
C LEU A 123 0.08 -16.72 -12.00
N ILE A 124 1.35 -16.84 -12.42
CA ILE A 124 2.40 -17.56 -11.70
C ILE A 124 2.62 -16.95 -10.32
N ALA A 125 2.78 -15.63 -10.26
CA ALA A 125 2.92 -14.85 -9.04
C ALA A 125 1.73 -15.05 -8.10
N ALA A 126 0.50 -15.05 -8.62
CA ALA A 126 -0.71 -15.30 -7.84
C ALA A 126 -0.78 -16.72 -7.27
N VAL A 127 -0.51 -17.74 -8.08
CA VAL A 127 -0.51 -19.15 -7.66
C VAL A 127 0.60 -19.40 -6.63
N CYS A 128 1.83 -18.97 -6.90
CA CYS A 128 2.95 -19.13 -5.99
C CYS A 128 2.70 -18.39 -4.68
N SER A 129 2.23 -17.14 -4.73
CA SER A 129 1.90 -16.37 -3.52
C SER A 129 0.81 -17.04 -2.70
N PHE A 130 -0.21 -17.63 -3.32
CA PHE A 130 -1.25 -18.39 -2.62
C PHE A 130 -0.69 -19.65 -1.95
N LEU A 131 0.11 -20.44 -2.67
CA LEU A 131 0.74 -21.65 -2.15
C LEU A 131 1.68 -21.34 -0.98
N PHE A 132 2.54 -20.33 -1.14
CA PHE A 132 3.45 -19.91 -0.07
C PHE A 132 2.69 -19.35 1.12
N ASP A 133 1.62 -18.55 0.94
CA ASP A 133 0.82 -18.05 2.06
C ASP A 133 0.16 -19.20 2.86
N ARG A 134 -0.34 -20.23 2.17
CA ARG A 134 -0.86 -21.44 2.80
C ARG A 134 0.22 -22.24 3.53
N LEU A 135 1.40 -22.37 2.93
CA LEU A 135 2.56 -23.00 3.58
C LEU A 135 3.02 -22.21 4.82
N PHE A 136 3.06 -20.88 4.72
CA PHE A 136 3.43 -19.99 5.82
C PHE A 136 2.47 -20.11 7.00
N THR A 137 1.16 -20.13 6.74
CA THR A 137 0.14 -20.24 7.78
C THR A 137 0.14 -21.61 8.45
N HIS A 138 0.44 -22.69 7.72
CA HIS A 138 0.63 -24.02 8.30
C HIS A 138 1.91 -24.15 9.15
N LEU A 139 3.03 -23.61 8.67
CA LEU A 139 4.33 -23.73 9.37
C LEU A 139 4.46 -22.77 10.55
N PHE A 140 3.76 -21.64 10.52
CA PHE A 140 3.89 -20.59 11.52
C PHE A 140 2.52 -20.15 12.05
N PRO A 141 2.04 -20.76 13.15
CA PRO A 141 0.76 -20.38 13.75
C PRO A 141 0.77 -18.89 14.20
N PRO A 142 -0.42 -18.27 14.29
CA PRO A 142 -0.56 -16.88 14.67
C PRO A 142 -0.02 -16.64 16.09
N LYS A 143 0.65 -15.49 16.26
CA LYS A 143 1.22 -15.10 17.55
C LYS A 143 0.13 -14.81 18.55
N GLN A 144 0.28 -15.35 19.74
CA GLN A 144 -0.56 -15.08 20.90
C GLN A 144 -0.16 -13.74 21.51
N LEU A 145 -1.10 -12.79 21.59
CA LEU A 145 -0.83 -11.45 22.11
C LEU A 145 -1.71 -11.15 23.31
N LEU A 146 -1.12 -10.50 24.30
CA LEU A 146 -1.83 -9.85 25.40
C LEU A 146 -2.15 -8.40 25.01
N LEU A 147 -3.41 -7.99 25.14
CA LEU A 147 -3.81 -6.60 24.91
C LEU A 147 -3.99 -5.88 26.26
N ILE A 148 -3.28 -4.78 26.42
CA ILE A 148 -3.41 -3.87 27.56
C ILE A 148 -4.10 -2.60 27.07
N TYR A 149 -5.16 -2.20 27.75
CA TYR A 149 -5.97 -1.05 27.37
C TYR A 149 -6.37 -0.19 28.57
N ASP A 150 -6.74 1.05 28.30
CA ASP A 150 -7.21 2.03 29.29
C ASP A 150 -8.72 2.28 29.11
N GLU A 151 -9.19 3.52 29.26
CA GLU A 151 -10.60 3.89 29.10
C GLU A 151 -11.09 3.96 27.64
N TYR A 152 -10.20 4.13 26.67
CA TYR A 152 -10.59 4.31 25.27
C TYR A 152 -11.08 3.00 24.60
N PRO A 153 -12.10 3.05 23.73
CA PRO A 153 -12.65 1.86 23.08
C PRO A 153 -11.65 1.22 22.12
N VAL A 154 -10.99 0.15 22.60
CA VAL A 154 -10.00 -0.61 21.84
C VAL A 154 -10.64 -1.57 20.84
N GLU A 155 -11.97 -1.61 20.76
CA GLU A 155 -12.73 -2.45 19.83
C GLU A 155 -12.35 -2.21 18.36
N THR A 156 -12.04 -0.97 18.00
CA THR A 156 -11.59 -0.63 16.64
C THR A 156 -10.20 -1.23 16.34
N LEU A 157 -9.28 -1.19 17.31
CA LEU A 157 -7.95 -1.81 17.20
C LEU A 157 -8.05 -3.33 17.21
N CYS A 158 -8.85 -3.90 18.11
CA CYS A 158 -9.14 -5.33 18.15
C CYS A 158 -9.75 -5.81 16.84
N GLY A 159 -10.73 -5.09 16.27
CA GLY A 159 -11.34 -5.42 14.98
C GLY A 159 -10.32 -5.43 13.85
N LYS A 160 -9.47 -4.40 13.78
CA LYS A 160 -8.37 -4.32 12.80
C LYS A 160 -7.35 -5.44 12.99
N MET A 161 -6.95 -5.77 14.22
CA MET A 161 -6.02 -6.86 14.49
C MET A 161 -6.64 -8.24 14.21
N ASN A 162 -7.92 -8.41 14.55
CA ASN A 162 -8.69 -9.63 14.26
C ASN A 162 -8.99 -9.82 12.78
N SER A 163 -8.86 -8.78 11.93
CA SER A 163 -8.85 -8.96 10.47
C SER A 163 -7.64 -9.76 9.97
N ARG A 164 -6.58 -9.85 10.79
CA ARG A 164 -5.33 -10.60 10.53
C ARG A 164 -5.19 -11.81 11.44
N ARG A 165 -6.22 -12.68 11.45
CA ARG A 165 -6.20 -13.95 12.21
C ARG A 165 -5.08 -14.90 11.77
N ASP A 166 -4.55 -14.69 10.57
CA ASP A 166 -3.37 -15.38 10.03
C ASP A 166 -2.09 -15.11 10.85
N LYS A 167 -2.04 -14.01 11.60
CA LYS A 167 -0.80 -13.56 12.25
C LYS A 167 -0.91 -13.29 13.73
N PHE A 168 -2.05 -12.79 14.18
CA PHE A 168 -2.22 -12.32 15.53
C PHE A 168 -3.50 -12.92 16.11
N ARG A 169 -3.40 -13.41 17.34
CA ARG A 169 -4.54 -13.85 18.13
C ARG A 169 -4.43 -13.17 19.49
N ILE A 170 -5.38 -12.30 19.80
CA ILE A 170 -5.48 -11.71 21.13
C ILE A 170 -6.02 -12.78 22.07
N VAL A 171 -5.20 -13.25 23.01
CA VAL A 171 -5.56 -14.34 23.93
C VAL A 171 -6.23 -13.80 25.18
N LYS A 172 -5.70 -12.69 25.71
CA LYS A 172 -6.21 -12.06 26.93
C LYS A 172 -6.22 -10.55 26.77
N ARG A 173 -7.16 -9.91 27.46
CA ARG A 173 -7.28 -8.46 27.56
C ARG A 173 -7.22 -8.09 29.03
N ILE A 174 -6.52 -7.01 29.36
CA ILE A 174 -6.42 -6.50 30.72
C ILE A 174 -6.52 -4.99 30.72
N SER A 175 -7.32 -4.45 31.63
CA SER A 175 -7.40 -3.01 31.80
C SER A 175 -6.29 -2.52 32.72
N VAL A 176 -5.73 -1.35 32.42
CA VAL A 176 -4.78 -0.66 33.32
C VAL A 176 -5.42 -0.33 34.67
N SER A 177 -6.76 -0.19 34.72
CA SER A 177 -7.52 0.08 35.95
C SER A 177 -7.43 -1.05 36.99
N GLU A 178 -7.06 -2.28 36.58
CA GLU A 178 -6.88 -3.44 37.48
C GLU A 178 -5.61 -3.38 38.34
N GLY A 179 -4.82 -2.32 38.20
CA GLY A 179 -3.59 -2.08 38.97
C GLY A 179 -2.33 -2.56 38.25
N GLU A 180 -1.23 -1.83 38.47
CA GLU A 180 0.02 -2.05 37.74
C GLU A 180 0.67 -3.42 38.03
N GLU A 181 0.59 -3.91 39.27
CA GLU A 181 1.10 -5.24 39.62
C GLU A 181 0.37 -6.36 38.88
N THR A 182 -0.96 -6.27 38.77
CA THR A 182 -1.81 -7.24 38.06
C THR A 182 -1.45 -7.26 36.58
N VAL A 183 -1.25 -6.07 35.98
CA VAL A 183 -0.84 -5.93 34.58
C VAL A 183 0.55 -6.52 34.36
N GLN A 184 1.51 -6.27 35.25
CA GLN A 184 2.86 -6.81 35.15
C GLN A 184 2.87 -8.35 35.25
N LYS A 185 2.11 -8.94 36.18
CA LYS A 185 1.94 -10.40 36.28
C LYS A 185 1.32 -10.97 35.00
N ALA A 186 0.29 -10.32 34.47
CA ALA A 186 -0.33 -10.76 33.22
C ALA A 186 0.64 -10.71 32.03
N ILE A 187 1.53 -9.71 31.98
CA ILE A 187 2.60 -9.64 30.96
C ILE A 187 3.56 -10.82 31.08
N GLU A 188 3.93 -11.22 32.29
CA GLU A 188 4.85 -12.34 32.52
C GLU A 188 4.21 -13.69 32.16
N GLU A 189 2.94 -13.88 32.51
CA GLU A 189 2.20 -15.11 32.22
C GLU A 189 1.81 -15.25 30.73
N TRP A 190 1.23 -14.19 30.15
CA TRP A 190 0.57 -14.24 28.84
C TRP A 190 1.33 -13.49 27.74
N GLY A 191 2.31 -12.66 28.09
CA GLY A 191 3.03 -11.78 27.15
C GLY A 191 4.22 -12.41 26.43
N GLN A 192 4.48 -13.72 26.58
CA GLN A 192 5.68 -14.37 26.04
C GLN A 192 5.88 -14.21 24.52
N GLU A 193 4.78 -14.17 23.75
CA GLU A 193 4.81 -14.02 22.30
C GLU A 193 4.66 -12.55 21.83
N GLY A 194 4.15 -11.68 22.70
CA GLY A 194 4.10 -10.24 22.54
C GLY A 194 2.95 -9.57 23.30
N VAL A 195 3.07 -8.26 23.49
CA VAL A 195 2.10 -7.40 24.19
C VAL A 195 1.69 -6.26 23.27
N VAL A 196 0.42 -5.90 23.27
CA VAL A 196 -0.13 -4.75 22.56
C VAL A 196 -0.55 -3.70 23.59
N LEU A 197 0.03 -2.51 23.51
CA LEU A 197 -0.36 -1.34 24.30
C LEU A 197 -1.36 -0.53 23.48
N GLY A 198 -2.64 -0.69 23.77
CA GLY A 198 -3.74 0.01 23.10
C GLY A 198 -4.05 1.33 23.79
N ASP A 199 -3.73 2.43 23.13
CA ASP A 199 -4.06 3.81 23.50
C ASP A 199 -4.05 4.10 25.02
N LEU A 200 -2.85 4.06 25.60
CA LEU A 200 -2.61 4.28 27.03
C LEU A 200 -2.14 5.72 27.29
N HIS A 201 -2.38 6.23 28.51
CA HIS A 201 -1.74 7.47 28.95
C HIS A 201 -0.21 7.41 28.84
N SER A 202 0.44 8.54 28.51
CA SER A 202 1.87 8.55 28.11
C SER A 202 2.80 8.03 29.20
N GLU A 203 2.50 8.35 30.46
CA GLU A 203 3.26 7.87 31.62
C GLU A 203 3.20 6.35 31.76
N THR A 204 2.00 5.79 31.90
CA THR A 204 1.77 4.33 32.03
C THR A 204 2.36 3.56 30.86
N ARG A 205 2.12 4.06 29.64
CA ARG A 205 2.68 3.47 28.41
C ARG A 205 4.20 3.35 28.47
N ASN A 206 4.88 4.42 28.88
CA ASN A 206 6.34 4.45 28.93
C ASN A 206 6.88 3.52 30.02
N ARG A 207 6.20 3.41 31.17
CA ARG A 207 6.55 2.46 32.24
C ARG A 207 6.43 1.01 31.76
N LEU A 208 5.29 0.64 31.18
CA LEU A 208 5.06 -0.71 30.65
C LEU A 208 6.00 -1.06 29.50
N LEU A 209 6.32 -0.09 28.63
CA LEU A 209 7.29 -0.27 27.55
C LEU A 209 8.68 -0.60 28.11
N LYS A 210 9.16 0.15 29.12
CA LYS A 210 10.43 -0.12 29.80
C LYS A 210 10.42 -1.48 30.50
N PHE A 211 9.32 -1.83 31.18
CA PHE A 211 9.15 -3.12 31.85
C PHE A 211 9.26 -4.30 30.86
N CYS A 212 8.56 -4.22 29.74
CA CYS A 212 8.61 -5.24 28.68
C CYS A 212 10.00 -5.31 28.04
N TYR A 213 10.64 -4.16 27.78
CA TYR A 213 11.98 -4.07 27.20
C TYR A 213 13.02 -4.78 28.08
N ALA A 214 13.00 -4.53 29.40
CA ALA A 214 13.90 -5.17 30.35
C ALA A 214 13.79 -6.71 30.35
N ARG A 215 12.63 -7.25 29.98
CA ARG A 215 12.35 -8.70 29.90
C ARG A 215 12.46 -9.28 28.49
N SER A 216 12.94 -8.51 27.51
CA SER A 216 12.98 -8.90 26.09
C SER A 216 11.61 -9.30 25.52
N ILE A 217 10.52 -8.75 26.08
CA ILE A 217 9.15 -8.97 25.61
C ILE A 217 8.87 -7.99 24.46
N ARG A 218 8.27 -8.51 23.38
CA ARG A 218 7.97 -7.73 22.18
C ARG A 218 6.72 -6.89 22.41
N VAL A 219 6.81 -5.59 22.13
CA VAL A 219 5.70 -4.66 22.31
C VAL A 219 5.25 -4.08 20.98
N TYR A 220 3.93 -4.07 20.77
CA TYR A 220 3.25 -3.36 19.70
C TYR A 220 2.51 -2.17 20.33
N LEU A 221 2.72 -0.97 19.82
CA LEU A 221 2.12 0.25 20.38
C LEU A 221 1.46 1.09 19.29
N THR A 222 0.38 1.78 19.64
CA THR A 222 -0.22 2.83 18.81
C THR A 222 0.60 4.11 18.97
N PRO A 223 1.17 4.66 17.88
CA PRO A 223 2.02 5.84 17.97
C PRO A 223 1.19 7.08 18.33
N LYS A 224 1.71 7.91 19.23
CA LYS A 224 1.21 9.27 19.50
C LYS A 224 1.88 10.27 18.57
N VAL A 225 1.34 11.48 18.48
CA VAL A 225 1.89 12.58 17.66
C VAL A 225 3.37 12.82 17.99
N SER A 226 3.73 12.81 19.28
CA SER A 226 5.12 12.94 19.74
C SER A 226 6.04 11.84 19.18
N ASP A 227 5.56 10.60 19.12
CA ASP A 227 6.33 9.47 18.62
C ASP A 227 6.54 9.57 17.10
N ILE A 228 5.53 10.09 16.39
CA ILE A 228 5.62 10.35 14.94
C ILE A 228 6.66 11.43 14.67
N ILE A 229 6.63 12.54 15.41
CA ILE A 229 7.60 13.64 15.30
C ILE A 229 9.02 13.12 15.54
N LEU A 230 9.23 12.36 16.62
CA LEU A 230 10.53 11.77 16.95
C LEU A 230 10.99 10.78 15.87
N LYS A 231 10.10 9.92 15.35
CA LYS A 231 10.46 8.98 14.27
C LYS A 231 10.82 9.68 12.97
N SER A 232 10.22 10.85 12.70
CA SER A 232 10.53 11.68 11.52
C SER A 232 11.71 12.63 11.73
N SER A 233 12.28 12.67 12.93
CA SER A 233 13.41 13.54 13.24
C SER A 233 14.71 12.99 12.65
N GLU A 234 15.65 13.88 12.37
CA GLU A 234 17.00 13.50 11.97
C GLU A 234 17.88 13.41 13.21
N THR A 235 18.77 12.41 13.26
CA THR A 235 19.81 12.33 14.29
C THR A 235 20.98 13.23 13.89
N LEU A 236 21.27 14.22 14.72
CA LEU A 236 22.45 15.07 14.61
C LEU A 236 23.46 14.70 15.69
N ASP A 237 24.68 14.38 15.27
CA ASP A 237 25.81 14.17 16.17
C ASP A 237 26.62 15.47 16.26
N MET A 238 26.08 16.44 16.99
CA MET A 238 26.80 17.66 17.35
C MET A 238 27.30 17.44 18.77
N PHE A 239 28.62 17.30 18.97
CA PHE A 239 29.26 17.14 20.29
C PHE A 239 29.16 15.74 20.93
N ASP A 240 29.41 14.68 20.16
CA ASP A 240 29.45 13.28 20.66
C ASP A 240 28.15 12.79 21.36
N THR A 241 27.07 13.56 21.22
CA THR A 241 25.75 13.26 21.76
C THR A 241 24.74 13.24 20.61
N PRO A 242 24.06 12.11 20.36
CA PRO A 242 23.04 12.06 19.33
C PRO A 242 21.82 12.88 19.78
N LEU A 243 21.49 13.92 19.03
CA LEU A 243 20.31 14.75 19.23
C LEU A 243 19.28 14.50 18.12
N PHE A 244 18.01 14.37 18.50
CA PHE A 244 16.91 14.28 17.55
C PHE A 244 16.45 15.70 17.13
N LEU A 245 16.68 16.08 15.87
CA LEU A 245 16.21 17.33 15.28
C LEU A 245 14.86 17.12 14.58
N ALA A 246 13.80 17.59 15.21
CA ALA A 246 12.48 17.69 14.58
C ALA A 246 12.40 18.96 13.70
N LYS A 247 12.82 18.85 12.44
CA LYS A 247 12.87 19.98 11.49
C LYS A 247 11.52 20.63 11.22
N ASN A 248 10.41 19.89 11.35
CA ASN A 248 9.03 20.36 11.14
C ASN A 248 8.77 21.06 9.77
N TYR A 249 9.66 20.91 8.79
CA TYR A 249 9.45 21.41 7.43
C TYR A 249 8.66 20.39 6.59
N GLY A 250 7.82 20.89 5.69
CA GLY A 250 7.19 20.08 4.66
C GLY A 250 8.17 19.65 3.56
N LEU A 251 7.64 19.26 2.39
CA LEU A 251 8.44 18.86 1.22
C LEU A 251 9.49 19.92 0.86
N THR A 252 10.71 19.47 0.56
CA THR A 252 11.79 20.32 0.02
C THR A 252 11.35 20.92 -1.32
N VAL A 253 12.06 21.95 -1.79
CA VAL A 253 11.73 22.63 -3.05
C VAL A 253 11.73 21.65 -4.23
N GLU A 254 12.78 20.81 -4.31
CA GLU A 254 12.91 19.77 -5.33
C GLU A 254 11.80 18.73 -5.25
N GLN A 255 11.49 18.24 -4.04
CA GLN A 255 10.40 17.30 -3.82
C GLN A 255 9.04 17.89 -4.21
N ARG A 256 8.83 19.18 -3.95
CA ARG A 256 7.60 19.88 -4.33
C ARG A 256 7.47 20.00 -5.85
N LEU A 257 8.57 20.29 -6.54
CA LEU A 257 8.59 20.33 -8.00
C LEU A 257 8.32 18.95 -8.60
N ALA A 258 9.03 17.92 -8.13
CA ALA A 258 8.81 16.54 -8.57
C ALA A 258 7.37 16.07 -8.30
N LYS A 259 6.84 16.37 -7.11
CA LYS A 259 5.44 16.09 -6.77
C LYS A 259 4.47 16.78 -7.71
N ARG A 260 4.72 18.06 -8.06
CA ARG A 260 3.87 18.80 -9.00
C ARG A 260 3.88 18.20 -10.40
N ILE A 261 5.05 17.80 -10.91
CA ILE A 261 5.18 17.14 -12.20
C ILE A 261 4.41 15.81 -12.20
N LEU A 262 4.58 15.01 -11.14
CA LEU A 262 3.86 13.74 -10.97
C LEU A 262 2.35 13.96 -10.93
N ASP A 263 1.87 14.95 -10.16
CA ASP A 263 0.45 15.26 -10.04
C ASP A 263 -0.16 15.66 -11.39
N LEU A 264 0.54 16.47 -12.17
CA LEU A 264 0.11 16.86 -13.52
C LEU A 264 0.09 15.65 -14.46
N ALA A 265 1.15 14.85 -14.50
CA ALA A 265 1.24 13.69 -15.38
C ALA A 265 0.16 12.65 -15.08
N VAL A 266 0.00 12.29 -13.79
CA VAL A 266 -1.00 11.31 -13.35
C VAL A 266 -2.41 11.84 -13.56
N SER A 267 -2.68 13.12 -13.23
CA SER A 267 -4.00 13.71 -13.45
C SER A 267 -4.37 13.75 -14.93
N CYS A 268 -3.45 14.12 -15.83
CA CYS A 268 -3.69 14.10 -17.27
C CYS A 268 -4.06 12.70 -17.79
N VAL A 269 -3.31 11.67 -17.40
CA VAL A 269 -3.59 10.28 -17.82
C VAL A 269 -4.94 9.82 -17.27
N LEU A 270 -5.20 10.06 -15.97
CA LEU A 270 -6.47 9.69 -15.35
C LEU A 270 -7.66 10.45 -15.96
N LEU A 271 -7.49 11.72 -16.34
CA LEU A 271 -8.54 12.50 -17.02
C LEU A 271 -8.89 11.90 -18.38
N ILE A 272 -7.91 11.48 -19.17
CA ILE A 272 -8.17 10.83 -20.47
C ILE A 272 -8.97 9.55 -20.27
N ILE A 273 -8.55 8.69 -19.33
CA ILE A 273 -9.21 7.42 -19.03
C ILE A 273 -10.60 7.63 -18.42
N ALA A 274 -10.75 8.63 -17.54
CA ALA A 274 -12.00 8.93 -16.86
C ALA A 274 -12.99 9.73 -17.73
N SER A 275 -12.52 10.41 -18.77
CA SER A 275 -13.34 11.27 -19.64
C SER A 275 -14.62 10.61 -20.19
N PRO A 276 -14.63 9.37 -20.71
CA PRO A 276 -15.87 8.74 -21.18
C PRO A 276 -16.90 8.57 -20.04
N PHE A 277 -16.44 8.16 -18.85
CA PHE A 277 -17.32 7.99 -17.69
C PHE A 277 -17.83 9.32 -17.16
N MET A 278 -16.97 10.35 -17.15
CA MET A 278 -17.33 11.72 -16.78
C MET A 278 -18.38 12.30 -17.73
N LEU A 279 -18.26 12.07 -19.04
CA LEU A 279 -19.22 12.52 -20.05
C LEU A 279 -20.58 11.84 -19.90
N ILE A 280 -20.60 10.51 -19.73
CA ILE A 280 -21.84 9.75 -19.48
C ILE A 280 -22.53 10.25 -18.21
N THR A 281 -21.75 10.45 -17.15
CA THR A 281 -22.26 10.95 -15.86
C THR A 281 -22.82 12.37 -15.98
N ALA A 282 -22.10 13.25 -16.68
CA ALA A 282 -22.54 14.61 -16.96
C ALA A 282 -23.86 14.63 -17.74
N ALA A 283 -23.98 13.79 -18.77
CA ALA A 283 -25.21 13.63 -19.54
C ALA A 283 -26.36 13.09 -18.66
N ALA A 284 -26.13 12.05 -17.86
CA ALA A 284 -27.16 11.49 -16.97
C ALA A 284 -27.68 12.51 -15.95
N ILE A 285 -26.78 13.33 -15.38
CA ILE A 285 -27.17 14.41 -14.46
C ILE A 285 -27.97 15.48 -15.20
N HIS A 286 -27.52 15.91 -16.37
CA HIS A 286 -28.17 16.96 -17.14
C HIS A 286 -29.54 16.53 -17.67
N PHE A 287 -29.69 15.31 -18.17
CA PHE A 287 -30.98 14.81 -18.67
C PHE A 287 -31.99 14.54 -17.55
N TYR A 288 -31.55 14.29 -16.32
CA TYR A 288 -32.44 14.00 -15.20
C TYR A 288 -33.20 15.25 -14.70
N ASP A 289 -32.52 16.38 -14.51
CA ASP A 289 -33.14 17.59 -13.92
C ASP A 289 -32.84 18.90 -14.69
N ARG A 290 -32.10 18.83 -15.82
CA ARG A 290 -31.66 19.96 -16.66
C ARG A 290 -30.84 21.04 -15.95
N GLY A 291 -30.39 20.83 -14.73
CA GLY A 291 -29.57 21.79 -13.99
C GLY A 291 -28.05 21.60 -14.20
N PRO A 292 -27.23 22.37 -13.46
CA PRO A 292 -25.78 22.34 -13.58
C PRO A 292 -25.17 21.00 -13.17
N VAL A 293 -24.27 20.48 -14.01
CA VAL A 293 -23.60 19.19 -13.81
C VAL A 293 -22.62 19.22 -12.63
N PHE A 294 -21.90 20.33 -12.46
CA PHE A 294 -20.88 20.47 -11.42
C PHE A 294 -21.42 21.18 -10.18
N PHE A 295 -21.03 20.67 -9.02
CA PHE A 295 -21.19 21.28 -7.72
C PHE A 295 -19.82 21.72 -7.20
N LYS A 296 -19.74 22.92 -6.63
CA LYS A 296 -18.52 23.50 -6.06
C LYS A 296 -18.60 23.54 -4.55
N GLN A 297 -17.58 23.04 -3.87
CA GLN A 297 -17.51 23.06 -2.41
C GLN A 297 -16.24 23.81 -1.96
N LYS A 298 -16.37 24.76 -1.04
CA LYS A 298 -15.21 25.43 -0.43
C LYS A 298 -14.46 24.49 0.51
N ARG A 299 -13.14 24.46 0.41
CA ARG A 299 -12.22 23.72 1.28
C ARG A 299 -10.99 24.55 1.57
N LEU A 300 -10.32 24.24 2.68
CA LEU A 300 -9.01 24.80 3.00
C LEU A 300 -7.93 24.01 2.24
N THR A 301 -7.02 24.74 1.60
CA THR A 301 -5.82 24.21 0.95
C THR A 301 -4.59 24.59 1.76
N LYS A 302 -3.41 24.44 1.14
CA LYS A 302 -2.12 24.80 1.71
C LYS A 302 -2.14 26.21 2.31
N ASP A 303 -1.55 26.35 3.49
CA ASP A 303 -1.43 27.60 4.24
C ASP A 303 -2.79 28.22 4.63
N GLY A 304 -3.84 27.39 4.72
CA GLY A 304 -5.17 27.82 5.16
C GLY A 304 -5.95 28.63 4.13
N LYS A 305 -5.53 28.65 2.86
CA LYS A 305 -6.24 29.37 1.79
C LYS A 305 -7.54 28.65 1.43
N GLU A 306 -8.59 29.38 1.07
CA GLU A 306 -9.81 28.77 0.53
C GLU A 306 -9.64 28.39 -0.95
N PHE A 307 -10.21 27.23 -1.32
CA PHE A 307 -10.25 26.71 -2.69
C PHE A 307 -11.57 25.98 -2.94
N GLU A 308 -12.08 26.08 -4.17
CA GLU A 308 -13.32 25.40 -4.58
C GLU A 308 -12.99 24.05 -5.24
N ILE A 309 -13.41 22.95 -4.61
CA ILE A 309 -13.31 21.62 -5.22
C ILE A 309 -14.52 21.37 -6.13
N TYR A 310 -14.28 20.77 -7.29
CA TYR A 310 -15.30 20.34 -8.25
C TYR A 310 -15.78 18.93 -7.92
N LYS A 311 -17.09 18.73 -7.92
CA LYS A 311 -17.73 17.40 -7.83
C LYS A 311 -18.87 17.32 -8.83
N PHE A 312 -19.26 16.11 -9.20
CA PHE A 312 -20.55 15.95 -9.88
C PHE A 312 -21.68 16.15 -8.88
N ARG A 313 -22.72 16.83 -9.33
CA ARG A 313 -23.91 17.07 -8.53
C ARG A 313 -24.67 15.76 -8.33
N SER A 314 -24.83 15.37 -7.07
CA SER A 314 -25.58 14.17 -6.65
C SER A 314 -26.88 14.48 -5.91
N MET A 315 -27.18 15.77 -5.71
CA MET A 315 -28.35 16.26 -4.97
C MET A 315 -29.14 17.25 -5.83
N ILE A 316 -30.41 17.49 -5.48
CA ILE A 316 -31.25 18.50 -6.14
C ILE A 316 -30.61 19.90 -6.09
N VAL A 317 -30.99 20.75 -7.05
CA VAL A 317 -30.60 22.17 -7.03
C VAL A 317 -31.11 22.79 -5.72
N ASP A 318 -30.27 23.58 -5.04
CA ASP A 318 -30.54 24.21 -3.74
C ASP A 318 -30.58 23.29 -2.51
N ALA A 319 -30.01 22.07 -2.57
CA ALA A 319 -29.95 21.15 -1.43
C ALA A 319 -29.25 21.69 -0.15
N GLU A 320 -28.45 22.77 -0.29
CA GLU A 320 -27.72 23.44 0.79
C GLU A 320 -28.01 24.95 0.86
N LYS A 321 -29.24 25.39 0.56
CA LYS A 321 -29.64 26.82 0.59
C LYS A 321 -29.35 27.54 1.91
N ASP A 322 -29.28 26.80 3.01
CA ASP A 322 -29.00 27.32 4.37
C ASP A 322 -27.50 27.61 4.62
N GLY A 323 -26.60 27.35 3.65
CA GLY A 323 -25.15 27.60 3.77
C GLY A 323 -24.40 26.65 4.73
N VAL A 324 -25.11 25.72 5.39
CA VAL A 324 -24.52 24.73 6.31
C VAL A 324 -24.33 23.40 5.58
N ALA A 325 -23.07 23.00 5.36
CA ALA A 325 -22.73 21.68 4.84
C ALA A 325 -23.13 20.60 5.87
N ARG A 326 -24.20 19.87 5.59
CA ARG A 326 -24.66 18.74 6.42
C ARG A 326 -24.24 17.42 5.79
N LEU A 327 -23.72 16.49 6.58
CA LEU A 327 -23.44 15.13 6.12
C LEU A 327 -24.75 14.46 5.70
N ALA A 328 -24.78 13.92 4.49
CA ALA A 328 -25.94 13.20 3.98
C ALA A 328 -26.17 11.92 4.80
N THR A 329 -27.40 11.72 5.27
CA THR A 329 -27.81 10.55 6.04
C THR A 329 -28.39 9.48 5.11
N THR A 330 -28.44 8.22 5.54
CA THR A 330 -29.09 7.14 4.78
C THR A 330 -30.57 7.46 4.56
N GLY A 331 -30.98 7.60 3.29
CA GLY A 331 -32.36 7.94 2.91
C GLY A 331 -32.64 9.43 2.72
N ASP A 332 -31.61 10.28 2.60
CA ASP A 332 -31.78 11.72 2.37
C ASP A 332 -32.55 12.00 1.08
N SER A 333 -33.72 12.65 1.23
CA SER A 333 -34.65 12.99 0.15
C SER A 333 -34.09 13.98 -0.86
N ARG A 334 -32.98 14.65 -0.53
CA ARG A 334 -32.30 15.59 -1.43
C ARG A 334 -31.42 14.89 -2.47
N ILE A 335 -31.17 13.59 -2.35
CA ILE A 335 -30.32 12.82 -3.28
C ILE A 335 -31.16 12.38 -4.49
N THR A 336 -30.67 12.67 -5.70
CA THR A 336 -31.35 12.21 -6.92
C THR A 336 -31.12 10.70 -7.14
N PRO A 337 -32.02 9.98 -7.82
CA PRO A 337 -31.81 8.57 -8.19
C PRO A 337 -30.48 8.33 -8.92
N VAL A 338 -30.11 9.24 -9.84
CA VAL A 338 -28.80 9.25 -10.51
C VAL A 338 -27.68 9.50 -9.49
N GLY A 339 -27.86 10.47 -8.59
CA GLY A 339 -26.91 10.78 -7.51
C GLY A 339 -26.66 9.62 -6.53
N LYS A 340 -27.65 8.75 -6.31
CA LYS A 340 -27.50 7.54 -5.48
C LYS A 340 -26.49 6.57 -6.09
N VAL A 341 -26.52 6.38 -7.41
CA VAL A 341 -25.56 5.53 -8.13
C VAL A 341 -24.18 6.17 -8.13
N ILE A 342 -24.08 7.45 -8.47
CA ILE A 342 -22.79 8.17 -8.55
C ILE A 342 -22.07 8.17 -7.19
N ARG A 343 -22.78 8.37 -6.08
CA ARG A 343 -22.21 8.32 -4.72
C ARG A 343 -21.78 6.92 -4.31
N ALA A 344 -22.54 5.89 -4.72
CA ALA A 344 -22.20 4.51 -4.43
C ALA A 344 -20.89 4.09 -5.15
N THR A 345 -20.67 4.59 -6.37
CA THR A 345 -19.47 4.31 -7.17
C THR A 345 -18.33 5.31 -6.98
N ARG A 346 -18.53 6.38 -6.18
CA ARG A 346 -17.57 7.49 -5.97
C ARG A 346 -17.19 8.24 -7.26
N ILE A 347 -18.00 8.12 -8.30
CA ILE A 347 -17.79 8.80 -9.57
C ILE A 347 -17.95 10.33 -9.38
N ASP A 348 -18.65 10.78 -8.34
CA ASP A 348 -18.83 12.20 -8.01
C ASP A 348 -17.54 12.94 -7.73
N GLU A 349 -16.47 12.22 -7.39
CA GLU A 349 -15.17 12.79 -7.06
C GLU A 349 -14.25 12.93 -8.29
N LEU A 350 -14.57 12.33 -9.44
CA LEU A 350 -13.72 12.40 -10.65
C LEU A 350 -13.40 13.83 -11.13
N PRO A 351 -14.34 14.82 -11.06
CA PRO A 351 -14.02 16.19 -11.45
C PRO A 351 -12.91 16.83 -10.60
N GLN A 352 -12.56 16.28 -9.44
CA GLN A 352 -11.44 16.77 -8.63
C GLN A 352 -10.09 16.60 -9.34
N LEU A 353 -9.99 15.74 -10.36
CA LEU A 353 -8.80 15.66 -11.21
C LEU A 353 -8.52 17.00 -11.93
N LEU A 354 -9.56 17.76 -12.27
CA LEU A 354 -9.42 19.11 -12.85
C LEU A 354 -8.90 20.12 -11.82
N ASN A 355 -9.11 19.90 -10.52
CA ASN A 355 -8.53 20.74 -9.47
C ASN A 355 -7.04 20.47 -9.26
N ILE A 356 -6.55 19.30 -9.69
CA ILE A 356 -5.14 18.94 -9.59
C ILE A 356 -4.33 19.61 -10.71
N LEU A 357 -4.94 19.80 -11.89
CA LEU A 357 -4.38 20.66 -12.95
C LEU A 357 -4.36 22.11 -12.47
#